data_AF-A0A935SQ27-F1
#
_entry.id   AF-A0A935SQ27-F1
#
_cell.length_a   1.000
_cell.length_b   1.000
_cell.length_c   1.000
_cell.angle_alpha   90.00
_cell.angle_beta   90.00
_cell.angle_gamma   90.00
#
_symmetry.space_group_name_H-M   'P 1'
#
loop_
_entity.id
_entity.type
_entity.pdbx_description
1 polymer ?
#
loop_
_entity_poly.entity_id
_entity_poly.type
_entity_poly.pdbx_seq_one_letter_code
_entity_poly.pdbx_strand_id
1 'polypeptide(L)'
;MGRDALFDLLAVHGLLVRKKRRTTITTNSKHWFRRYPNLVRGFTPCGINQLWVSDITYWKAKQQFFYISFITDAYSRKIVGYSVAENMESVHTVTSA
;
A
#
# COMPACT_ATOMS: atom_id res chain seq x y z
N MET A 1 16.02 -20.01 31.80
CA MET A 1 14.72 -19.73 31.16
C MET A 1 14.97 -18.99 29.86
N GLY A 2 14.29 -19.36 28.76
CA GLY A 2 14.47 -18.73 27.46
C GLY A 2 13.68 -17.42 27.32
N ARG A 3 13.93 -16.67 26.24
CA ARG A 3 13.22 -15.42 25.91
C ARG A 3 11.71 -15.61 25.92
N ASP A 4 11.23 -16.65 25.25
CA ASP A 4 9.79 -16.89 25.09
C ASP A 4 9.15 -17.26 26.43
N ALA A 5 9.80 -18.12 27.22
CA ALA A 5 9.36 -18.47 28.57
C ALA A 5 9.28 -17.25 29.52
N LEU A 6 10.18 -16.27 29.36
CA LEU A 6 10.10 -15.00 30.09
C LEU A 6 8.91 -14.15 29.63
N PHE A 7 8.67 -14.05 28.32
CA PHE A 7 7.52 -13.32 27.79
C PHE A 7 6.19 -13.97 28.20
N ASP A 8 6.12 -15.30 28.24
CA ASP A 8 4.94 -16.03 28.72
C ASP A 8 4.69 -15.76 30.21
N LEU A 9 5.73 -15.80 31.05
CA LEU A 9 5.62 -15.47 32.47
C LEU A 9 5.12 -14.02 32.67
N LEU A 10 5.69 -13.07 31.94
CA LEU A 10 5.26 -11.66 31.97
C LEU A 10 3.83 -11.49 31.45
N ALA A 11 3.41 -12.29 30.47
CA ALA A 11 2.04 -12.28 29.94
C ALA A 11 1.03 -12.74 30.99
N VAL A 12 1.30 -13.86 31.67
CA VAL A 12 0.43 -14.42 32.73
C VAL A 12 0.25 -13.44 33.88
N HIS A 13 1.29 -12.68 34.23
CA HIS A 13 1.24 -11.70 35.30
C HIS A 13 0.78 -10.30 34.84
N GLY A 14 0.40 -10.13 33.57
CA GLY A 14 -0.07 -8.85 33.04
C GLY A 14 1.01 -7.75 32.97
N LEU A 15 2.29 -8.13 33.00
CA LEU A 15 3.45 -7.22 33.03
C LEU A 15 3.98 -6.85 31.64
N LEU A 16 3.31 -7.29 30.58
CA LEU A 16 3.68 -6.92 29.22
C LEU A 16 3.34 -5.44 28.92
N VAL A 17 4.32 -4.72 28.38
CA VAL A 17 4.12 -3.34 27.92
C VAL A 17 3.11 -3.33 26.76
N ARG A 18 1.98 -2.65 26.96
CA ARG A 18 0.99 -2.43 25.90
C ARG A 18 1.60 -1.59 24.79
N LYS A 19 1.82 -2.19 23.62
CA LYS A 19 2.17 -1.44 22.41
C LYS A 19 0.97 -0.59 21.98
N LYS A 20 1.05 0.72 22.20
CA LYS A 20 0.06 1.67 21.67
C LYS A 20 0.18 1.68 20.14
N ARG A 21 -0.76 1.05 19.45
CA ARG A 21 -0.86 1.16 17.98
C ARG A 21 -1.17 2.62 17.65
N ARG A 22 -0.24 3.32 17.01
CA ARG A 22 -0.48 4.62 16.38
C ARG A 22 -0.76 4.36 14.91
N THR A 23 -1.96 4.71 14.46
CA THR A 23 -2.33 4.68 13.04
C THR A 23 -2.23 6.09 12.49
N THR A 24 -1.43 6.28 11.44
CA THR A 24 -1.41 7.54 10.70
C THR A 24 -2.57 7.53 9.71
N ILE A 25 -3.50 8.47 9.87
CA ILE A 25 -4.57 8.68 8.88
C ILE A 25 -4.02 9.64 7.83
N THR A 26 -3.64 9.09 6.68
CA THR A 26 -3.08 9.86 5.56
C THR A 26 -4.15 10.50 4.66
N THR A 27 -5.40 10.02 4.73
CA THR A 27 -6.49 10.44 3.84
C THR A 27 -7.57 11.23 4.58
N ASN A 28 -7.81 12.48 4.17
CA ASN A 28 -8.95 13.27 4.66
C ASN A 28 -10.18 13.06 3.76
N SER A 29 -11.00 12.05 4.05
CA SER A 29 -12.24 11.80 3.30
C SER A 29 -13.40 12.77 3.63
N LYS A 30 -13.23 13.67 4.61
CA LYS A 30 -14.20 14.71 4.99
C LYS A 30 -13.87 16.07 4.34
N HIS A 31 -13.29 16.06 3.14
CA HIS A 31 -13.07 17.25 2.35
C HIS A 31 -14.34 17.64 1.57
N TRP A 32 -14.42 18.91 1.17
CA TRP A 32 -15.52 19.48 0.38
C TRP A 32 -15.42 19.18 -1.12
N PHE A 33 -14.30 18.65 -1.61
CA PHE A 33 -14.11 18.32 -3.02
C PHE A 33 -15.04 17.19 -3.51
N ARG A 34 -15.36 17.23 -4.81
CA ARG A 34 -16.18 16.21 -5.49
C ARG A 34 -15.54 14.84 -5.35
N ARG A 35 -16.33 13.87 -4.89
CA ARG A 35 -15.94 12.46 -4.80
C ARG A 35 -16.52 11.72 -5.99
N TYR A 36 -15.67 10.96 -6.68
CA TYR A 36 -16.11 10.09 -7.77
C TYR A 36 -16.64 8.77 -7.19
N PRO A 37 -17.74 8.22 -7.74
CA PRO A 37 -18.24 6.92 -7.31
C PRO A 37 -17.21 5.84 -7.63
N ASN A 38 -17.06 4.87 -6.73
CA ASN A 38 -16.23 3.69 -7.00
C ASN A 38 -16.97 2.80 -8.00
N LEU A 39 -16.56 2.86 -9.28
CA LEU A 39 -17.16 2.12 -10.38
C LEU A 39 -16.95 0.60 -10.27
N VAL A 40 -15.93 0.17 -9.55
CA VAL A 40 -15.60 -1.26 -9.37
C VAL A 40 -16.19 -1.83 -8.08
N ARG A 41 -17.10 -1.10 -7.42
CA ARG A 41 -17.76 -1.57 -6.19
C ARG A 41 -18.63 -2.79 -6.49
N GLY A 42 -18.31 -3.91 -5.84
CA GLY A 42 -19.03 -5.18 -6.04
C GLY A 42 -18.57 -5.96 -7.28
N PHE A 43 -17.63 -5.43 -8.05
CA PHE A 43 -17.01 -6.16 -9.15
C PHE A 43 -15.94 -7.10 -8.61
N THR A 44 -16.10 -8.39 -8.91
CA THR A 44 -15.09 -9.42 -8.62
C THR A 44 -14.55 -9.92 -9.96
N PRO A 45 -13.25 -9.73 -10.26
CA PRO A 45 -12.69 -10.21 -11.51
C PRO A 45 -12.73 -11.75 -11.55
N CYS A 46 -13.24 -12.31 -12.64
CA CYS A 46 -13.30 -13.76 -12.89
C CYS A 46 -12.21 -14.23 -13.85
N GLY A 47 -11.35 -13.32 -14.33
CA GLY A 47 -10.26 -13.62 -15.25
C GLY A 47 -9.23 -12.49 -15.35
N ILE A 48 -8.15 -12.79 -16.09
CA ILE A 48 -7.03 -11.86 -16.34
C ILE A 48 -7.51 -10.70 -17.21
N ASN A 49 -6.93 -9.51 -17.03
CA ASN A 49 -7.18 -8.30 -17.83
C ASN A 49 -8.60 -7.73 -17.71
N GLN A 50 -9.32 -8.05 -16.64
CA GLN A 50 -10.65 -7.51 -16.38
C GLN A 50 -10.62 -6.28 -15.47
N LEU A 51 -9.62 -6.19 -14.60
CA LEU A 51 -9.42 -5.07 -13.68
C LEU A 51 -7.93 -4.86 -13.45
N TRP A 52 -7.43 -3.69 -13.83
CA TRP A 52 -6.08 -3.26 -13.50
C TRP A 52 -6.12 -2.28 -12.34
N VAL A 53 -5.20 -2.47 -11.39
CA VAL A 53 -5.04 -1.62 -10.21
C VAL A 53 -3.67 -0.99 -10.29
N SER A 54 -3.61 0.34 -10.19
CA SER A 54 -2.37 1.06 -10.06
C SER A 54 -2.03 1.33 -8.60
N ASP A 55 -0.74 1.24 -8.27
CA ASP A 55 -0.19 1.63 -6.98
C ASP A 55 1.08 2.47 -7.20
N ILE A 56 1.37 3.40 -6.30
CA ILE A 56 2.59 4.21 -6.34
C ILE A 56 3.29 4.08 -5.00
N THR A 57 4.55 3.67 -5.05
CA THR A 57 5.41 3.53 -3.86
C THR A 57 6.71 4.30 -4.08
N TYR A 58 7.30 4.84 -3.00
CA TYR A 58 8.62 5.44 -3.05
C TYR A 58 9.70 4.44 -2.67
N TRP A 59 10.81 4.44 -3.41
CA TRP A 59 12.02 3.71 -3.07
C TRP A 59 13.12 4.71 -2.73
N LYS A 60 13.62 4.62 -1.49
CA LYS A 60 14.73 5.46 -1.02
C LYS A 60 16.06 4.77 -1.36
N ALA A 61 16.85 5.40 -2.23
CA ALA A 61 18.21 4.96 -2.52
C ALA A 61 19.21 6.06 -2.11
N LYS A 62 20.01 5.76 -1.09
CA LYS A 62 20.98 6.70 -0.49
C LYS A 62 20.34 8.05 -0.14
N GLN A 63 20.69 9.10 -0.88
CA GLN A 63 20.26 10.49 -0.68
C GLN A 63 19.09 10.90 -1.59
N GLN A 64 18.57 9.99 -2.40
CA GLN A 64 17.50 10.28 -3.36
C GLN A 64 16.27 9.38 -3.14
N PHE A 65 15.12 9.90 -3.51
CA PHE A 65 13.86 9.17 -3.57
C PHE A 65 13.47 8.95 -5.02
N PHE A 66 13.12 7.72 -5.35
CA PHE A 66 12.52 7.34 -6.61
C PHE A 66 11.06 6.99 -6.38
N TYR A 67 10.20 7.33 -7.31
CA TYR A 67 8.79 6.98 -7.31
C TYR A 67 8.58 5.86 -8.32
N ILE A 68 8.01 4.75 -7.86
CA ILE A 68 7.70 3.61 -8.70
C ILE A 68 6.19 3.52 -8.82
N SER A 69 5.70 3.65 -10.05
CA SER A 69 4.30 3.42 -10.41
C SER A 69 4.16 1.99 -10.92
N PHE A 70 3.28 1.21 -10.32
CA PHE A 70 2.97 -0.17 -10.73
C PHE A 70 1.59 -0.25 -11.34
N ILE A 71 1.44 -1.10 -12.35
CA ILE A 71 0.16 -1.55 -12.88
C ILE A 71 0.06 -3.05 -12.62
N THR A 72 -0.94 -3.46 -11.87
CA THR A 72 -1.15 -4.86 -11.49
C THR A 72 -2.50 -5.37 -11.97
N ASP A 73 -2.54 -6.62 -12.44
CA ASP A 73 -3.79 -7.30 -12.74
C ASP A 73 -4.43 -7.81 -11.45
N ALA A 74 -5.67 -7.40 -11.18
CA ALA A 74 -6.36 -7.69 -9.92
C ALA A 74 -6.63 -9.19 -9.72
N TYR A 75 -6.79 -9.95 -10.81
CA TYR A 75 -7.04 -11.39 -10.76
C TYR A 75 -5.76 -12.17 -10.52
N SER A 76 -4.77 -12.03 -11.40
CA SER A 76 -3.53 -12.82 -11.35
C SER A 76 -2.46 -12.29 -10.39
N ARG A 77 -2.62 -11.06 -9.88
CA ARG A 77 -1.62 -10.33 -9.09
C ARG A 77 -0.29 -10.09 -9.82
N LYS A 78 -0.25 -10.31 -11.14
CA LYS A 78 0.95 -10.06 -11.94
C LYS A 78 1.12 -8.56 -12.18
N ILE A 79 2.38 -8.12 -12.13
CA ILE A 79 2.76 -6.77 -12.57
C ILE A 79 2.73 -6.77 -14.09
N VAL A 80 1.84 -5.96 -14.66
CA VAL A 80 1.65 -5.82 -16.12
C VAL A 80 2.53 -4.70 -16.67
N GLY A 81 2.85 -3.70 -15.84
CA GLY A 81 3.76 -2.62 -16.19
C GLY A 81 4.29 -1.91 -14.96
N TYR A 82 5.43 -1.25 -15.11
CA TYR A 82 5.99 -0.38 -14.08
C TYR A 82 6.74 0.79 -14.71
N SER A 83 6.83 1.90 -13.99
CA SER A 83 7.60 3.07 -14.38
C SER A 83 8.32 3.62 -13.15
N VAL A 84 9.56 4.07 -13.34
CA VAL A 84 10.39 4.66 -12.27
C VAL A 84 10.72 6.10 -12.65
N ALA A 85 10.45 7.01 -11.73
CA ALA A 85 10.70 8.42 -11.89
C ALA A 85 11.42 9.01 -10.69
N GLU A 86 12.15 10.11 -10.90
CA GLU A 86 12.80 10.86 -9.83
C GLU A 86 11.83 11.82 -9.11
N ASN A 87 10.68 12.10 -9.73
CA ASN A 87 9.65 12.99 -9.22
C ASN A 87 8.26 12.33 -9.33
N MET A 88 7.24 12.96 -8.73
CA MET A 88 5.85 12.48 -8.74
C MET A 88 5.03 13.11 -9.88
N GLU A 89 5.67 13.49 -10.98
CA GLU A 89 4.94 14.09 -12.11
C GLU A 89 4.08 13.06 -12.83
N SER A 90 2.85 13.46 -13.15
CA SER A 90 1.86 12.58 -13.80
C SER A 90 2.34 12.03 -15.15
N VAL A 91 3.26 12.73 -15.82
CA VAL A 91 3.85 12.34 -17.10
C VAL A 91 4.48 10.95 -17.03
N HIS A 92 5.11 10.61 -15.91
CA HIS A 92 5.78 9.32 -15.73
C HIS A 92 4.82 8.14 -15.58
N THR A 93 3.53 8.40 -15.33
CA THR A 93 2.52 7.36 -15.19
C THR A 93 1.84 7.05 -16.53
N VAL A 94 1.85 7.98 -17.49
CA VAL A 94 1.14 7.85 -18.79
C VAL A 94 1.98 7.13 -19.85
N THR A 95 3.31 7.22 -19.77
CA THR A 95 4.24 6.68 -20.79
C THR A 95 4.73 5.26 -20.49
N SER A 96 4.03 4.50 -19.64
CA SER A 96 4.40 3.11 -19.37
C SER A 96 3.99 2.24 -20.57
N ALA A 97 4.92 2.03 -21.50
CA ALA A 97 4.79 1.12 -22.65
C ALA A 97 5.85 0.01 -22.56
#